data_AF-A0A970AFG6-F1
#
_entry.id   AF-A0A970AFG6-F1
#
_cell.length_a   1.000
_cell.length_b   1.000
_cell.length_c   1.000
_cell.angle_alpha   90.00
_cell.angle_beta   90.00
_cell.angle_gamma   90.00
#
_symmetry.space_group_name_H-M   'P 1'
#
loop_
_entity.id
_entity.type
_entity.pdbx_description
1 polymer ?
#
loop_
_entity_poly.entity_id
_entity_poly.type
_entity_poly.pdbx_seq_one_letter_code
_entity_poly.pdbx_strand_id
1 'polypeptide(L)'
;MINDKKKELKIKKEFKELIPALTKEEFTMLEQNIINEGCRDAIVLWQGYIIDGHNRYEICTKHNIEFSTISMDFADENDVKIWIIQNQFGRRNINNYTRSILALQLEDLFREKAKKNHSLNGGDKKSPCQKSDTPIRKINTNKELAKIANVSHDTIAKVKKIEKEAPLEVKEKLKNGEISINEAYKEIKSIEKIKKLEQAKQKILEQTRQQIKDDKPIVSLESYETWLDKQPQCDLLITDPPYSTDVDDIVSFANDWLPKALNKVKDTGRAYVFIGAYPKELKAYLNVVLPKHIVLEQILIWTYKNTLGNNPKDRYKLNYQNCLYFKGVNAGDLDCPVIN
;
A
#
# COMPACT_ATOMS: atom_id res chain seq x y z
N MET A 1 5.43 -10.13 -53.59
CA MET A 1 6.70 -9.87 -52.89
C MET A 1 7.60 -9.12 -53.85
N ILE A 2 8.02 -7.92 -53.48
CA ILE A 2 8.98 -7.12 -54.27
C ILE A 2 10.37 -7.49 -53.74
N ASN A 3 11.24 -8.03 -54.59
CA ASN A 3 12.65 -8.29 -54.25
C ASN A 3 13.41 -6.96 -54.35
N ASP A 4 13.49 -6.24 -53.22
CA ASP A 4 14.20 -4.96 -53.13
C ASP A 4 15.68 -5.22 -52.75
N LYS A 5 16.52 -5.47 -53.76
CA LYS A 5 17.95 -5.78 -53.56
C LYS A 5 18.80 -4.68 -52.89
N LYS A 6 18.29 -3.46 -52.70
CA LYS A 6 19.11 -2.30 -52.32
C LYS A 6 18.35 -1.05 -51.82
N LYS A 7 17.17 -1.23 -51.23
CA LYS A 7 16.36 -0.08 -50.79
C LYS A 7 16.78 0.34 -49.39
N GLU A 8 17.34 1.55 -49.26
CA GLU A 8 17.59 2.14 -47.94
C GLU A 8 16.24 2.49 -47.30
N LEU A 9 15.87 1.72 -46.29
CA LEU A 9 14.60 1.85 -45.58
C LEU A 9 14.74 2.89 -44.44
N LYS A 10 13.68 3.68 -44.22
CA LYS A 10 13.70 4.72 -43.19
C LYS A 10 13.44 4.12 -41.81
N ILE A 11 14.22 4.53 -40.81
CA ILE A 11 14.03 4.09 -39.43
C ILE A 11 13.50 5.28 -38.61
N LYS A 12 12.31 5.10 -38.00
CA LYS A 12 11.80 6.07 -37.03
C LYS A 12 12.13 5.59 -35.63
N LYS A 13 12.88 6.39 -34.86
CA LYS A 13 13.32 6.05 -33.49
C LYS A 13 12.14 5.66 -32.59
N GLU A 14 11.05 6.41 -32.67
CA GLU A 14 9.82 6.14 -31.91
C GLU A 14 9.20 4.77 -32.20
N PHE A 15 9.32 4.23 -33.41
CA PHE A 15 8.82 2.89 -33.74
C PHE A 15 9.77 1.80 -33.23
N LYS A 16 11.08 2.02 -33.33
CA LYS A 16 12.10 1.08 -32.82
C LYS A 16 12.00 0.92 -31.29
N GLU A 17 11.74 2.01 -30.55
CA GLU A 17 11.68 2.02 -29.08
C GLU A 17 10.42 1.36 -28.48
N LEU A 18 9.35 1.18 -29.29
CA LEU A 18 8.15 0.44 -28.85
C LEU A 18 8.35 -1.07 -28.81
N ILE A 19 9.44 -1.57 -29.40
CA ILE A 19 9.76 -2.99 -29.45
C ILE A 19 10.87 -3.26 -28.42
N PRO A 20 10.71 -4.22 -27.51
CA PRO A 20 11.79 -4.64 -26.62
C PRO A 20 13.02 -5.05 -27.44
N ALA A 21 14.18 -4.51 -27.08
CA ALA A 21 15.45 -4.89 -27.69
C ALA A 21 15.75 -6.37 -27.43
N LEU A 22 16.34 -7.04 -28.42
CA LEU A 22 16.85 -8.40 -28.25
C LEU A 22 18.05 -8.39 -27.31
N THR A 23 18.23 -9.47 -26.55
CA THR A 23 19.50 -9.70 -25.87
C THR A 23 20.62 -9.92 -26.90
N LYS A 24 21.87 -9.84 -26.45
CA LYS A 24 23.02 -10.07 -27.35
C LYS A 24 23.00 -11.49 -27.92
N GLU A 25 22.61 -12.45 -27.09
CA GLU A 25 22.50 -13.86 -27.44
C GLU A 25 21.36 -14.07 -28.47
N GLU A 26 20.18 -13.49 -28.23
CA GLU A 26 19.05 -13.56 -29.17
C GLU A 26 19.39 -12.92 -30.52
N PHE A 27 20.06 -11.76 -30.50
CA PHE A 27 20.52 -11.10 -31.72
C PHE A 27 21.52 -11.96 -32.49
N THR A 28 22.48 -12.56 -31.80
CA THR A 28 23.51 -13.42 -32.41
C THR A 28 22.88 -14.66 -33.04
N MET A 29 21.93 -15.29 -32.35
CA MET A 29 21.19 -16.43 -32.87
C MET A 29 20.36 -16.05 -34.12
N LEU A 30 19.70 -14.89 -34.08
CA LEU A 30 18.99 -14.36 -35.25
C LEU A 30 19.93 -14.07 -36.42
N GLU A 31 21.11 -13.50 -36.16
CA GLU A 31 22.14 -13.20 -37.16
C GLU A 31 22.62 -14.49 -37.86
N GLN A 32 22.94 -15.53 -37.10
CA GLN A 32 23.34 -16.83 -37.65
C GLN A 32 22.23 -17.47 -38.50
N ASN A 33 20.97 -17.42 -38.03
CA ASN A 33 19.84 -17.96 -38.78
C ASN A 33 19.66 -17.25 -40.13
N ILE A 34 19.75 -15.92 -40.16
CA ILE A 34 19.61 -15.14 -41.38
C ILE A 34 20.77 -15.39 -42.35
N ILE A 35 22.01 -15.55 -41.85
CA ILE A 35 23.17 -15.88 -42.70
C ILE A 35 23.00 -17.25 -43.35
N ASN A 36 22.53 -18.24 -42.59
CA ASN A 36 22.43 -19.62 -43.07
C ASN A 36 21.21 -19.86 -43.98
N GLU A 37 20.06 -19.27 -43.65
CA GLU A 37 18.78 -19.56 -44.29
C GLU A 37 18.23 -18.41 -45.15
N GLY A 38 18.86 -17.23 -45.09
CA GLY A 38 18.35 -15.99 -45.69
C GLY A 38 17.24 -15.33 -44.86
N CYS A 39 16.82 -14.15 -45.29
CA CYS A 39 15.73 -13.41 -44.64
C CYS A 39 14.36 -13.97 -45.07
N ARG A 40 13.83 -14.95 -44.32
CA ARG A 40 12.53 -15.58 -44.63
C ARG A 40 11.34 -14.65 -44.43
N ASP A 41 11.32 -13.94 -43.31
CA ASP A 41 10.22 -13.04 -42.97
C ASP A 41 10.43 -11.66 -43.62
N ALA A 42 9.40 -11.15 -44.27
CA ALA A 42 9.45 -9.82 -44.86
C ALA A 42 9.54 -8.71 -43.80
N ILE A 43 10.22 -7.61 -44.14
CA ILE A 43 10.25 -6.38 -43.36
C ILE A 43 8.96 -5.62 -43.60
N VAL A 44 8.26 -5.24 -42.53
CA VAL A 44 6.97 -4.56 -42.62
C VAL A 44 7.17 -3.05 -42.58
N LEU A 45 6.54 -2.35 -43.52
CA LEU A 45 6.69 -0.92 -43.76
C LEU A 45 5.36 -0.17 -43.63
N TRP A 46 5.44 1.10 -43.23
CA TRP A 46 4.37 2.10 -43.41
C TRP A 46 4.98 3.38 -43.96
N GLN A 47 4.52 3.84 -45.13
CA GLN A 47 5.05 5.03 -45.82
C GLN A 47 6.59 5.03 -45.97
N GLY A 48 7.18 3.85 -46.15
CA GLY A 48 8.63 3.66 -46.26
C GLY A 48 9.41 3.62 -44.93
N TYR A 49 8.73 3.80 -43.78
CA TYR A 49 9.28 3.58 -42.45
C TYR A 49 9.13 2.13 -42.02
N ILE A 50 10.18 1.57 -41.39
CA ILE A 50 10.12 0.23 -40.80
C ILE A 50 9.23 0.25 -39.55
N ILE A 51 8.26 -0.65 -39.51
CA ILE A 51 7.36 -0.84 -38.36
C ILE A 51 7.55 -2.21 -37.69
N ASP A 52 8.03 -3.22 -38.44
CA ASP A 52 8.49 -4.50 -37.89
C ASP A 52 9.67 -5.06 -38.69
N GLY A 53 10.57 -5.77 -38.02
CA GLY A 53 11.77 -6.35 -38.65
C GLY A 53 13.02 -5.48 -38.62
N HIS A 54 13.13 -4.51 -37.70
CA HIS A 54 14.32 -3.65 -37.53
C HIS A 54 15.63 -4.45 -37.41
N ASN A 55 15.66 -5.50 -36.60
CA ASN A 55 16.87 -6.33 -36.43
C ASN A 55 17.18 -7.15 -37.69
N ARG A 56 16.13 -7.66 -38.37
CA ARG A 56 16.29 -8.37 -39.66
C ARG A 56 16.90 -7.44 -40.71
N TYR A 57 16.39 -6.20 -40.81
CA TYR A 57 16.93 -5.18 -41.71
C TYR A 57 18.41 -4.89 -41.42
N GLU A 58 18.76 -4.69 -40.15
CA GLU A 58 20.13 -4.40 -39.71
C GLU A 58 21.10 -5.51 -40.10
N ILE A 59 20.73 -6.77 -39.83
CA ILE A 59 21.52 -7.96 -40.19
C ILE A 59 21.64 -8.11 -41.71
N CYS A 60 20.53 -8.01 -42.45
CA CYS A 60 20.54 -8.18 -43.90
C CYS A 60 21.38 -7.10 -44.59
N THR A 61 21.32 -5.86 -44.10
CA THR A 61 22.13 -4.76 -44.62
C THR A 61 23.62 -4.99 -44.34
N LYS A 62 23.96 -5.44 -43.12
CA LYS A 62 25.35 -5.72 -42.71
C LYS A 62 26.00 -6.82 -43.55
N HIS A 63 25.27 -7.90 -43.84
CA HIS A 63 25.78 -9.07 -44.56
C HIS A 63 25.43 -9.06 -46.06
N ASN A 64 24.82 -7.98 -46.55
CA ASN A 64 24.37 -7.83 -47.94
C ASN A 64 23.49 -9.00 -48.42
N ILE A 65 22.53 -9.40 -47.56
CA ILE A 65 21.57 -10.48 -47.79
C ILE A 65 20.27 -9.87 -48.34
N GLU A 66 19.67 -10.53 -49.35
CA GLU A 66 18.41 -10.12 -49.93
C GLU A 66 17.24 -10.27 -48.93
N PHE A 67 16.30 -9.33 -48.95
CA PHE A 67 15.11 -9.36 -48.12
C PHE A 67 13.87 -8.93 -48.90
N SER A 68 12.70 -9.39 -48.45
CA SER A 68 11.40 -8.97 -48.97
C SER A 68 10.80 -7.88 -48.08
N THR A 69 9.97 -7.01 -48.67
CA THR A 69 9.21 -6.00 -47.94
C THR A 69 7.70 -6.18 -48.13
N ILE A 70 6.92 -5.82 -47.11
CA ILE A 70 5.46 -5.74 -47.16
C ILE A 70 5.06 -4.35 -46.64
N SER A 71 4.27 -3.61 -47.42
CA SER A 71 3.72 -2.32 -46.96
C SER A 71 2.32 -2.52 -46.40
N MET A 72 2.05 -1.88 -45.27
CA MET A 72 0.73 -1.82 -44.63
C MET A 72 0.23 -0.39 -44.60
N ASP A 73 -1.09 -0.23 -44.72
CA ASP A 73 -1.76 1.06 -44.67
C ASP A 73 -2.43 1.27 -43.30
N PHE A 74 -2.26 2.48 -42.76
CA PHE A 74 -2.85 2.93 -41.50
C PHE A 74 -3.35 4.35 -41.67
N ALA A 75 -4.40 4.73 -40.93
CA ALA A 75 -5.01 6.06 -41.04
C ALA A 75 -4.08 7.16 -40.50
N ASP A 76 -3.40 6.90 -39.39
CA ASP A 76 -2.44 7.82 -38.80
C ASP A 76 -1.27 7.05 -38.14
N GLU A 77 -0.31 7.82 -37.65
CA GLU A 77 0.83 7.29 -36.91
C GLU A 77 0.44 6.61 -35.58
N ASN A 78 -0.67 7.02 -34.95
CA ASN A 78 -1.10 6.43 -33.69
C ASN A 78 -1.55 4.99 -33.90
N ASP A 79 -2.25 4.72 -35.00
CA ASP A 79 -2.69 3.38 -35.38
C ASP A 79 -1.50 2.48 -35.70
N VAL A 80 -0.42 3.04 -36.29
CA VAL A 80 0.86 2.33 -36.47
C VAL A 80 1.45 1.93 -35.12
N LYS A 81 1.53 2.86 -34.15
CA LYS A 81 2.08 2.58 -32.81
C LYS A 81 1.26 1.51 -32.07
N ILE A 82 -0.06 1.56 -32.18
CA ILE A 82 -0.96 0.53 -31.62
C ILE A 82 -0.69 -0.82 -32.26
N TRP A 83 -0.58 -0.86 -33.60
CA TRP A 83 -0.30 -2.09 -34.33
C TRP A 83 1.06 -2.69 -33.96
N ILE A 84 2.11 -1.88 -33.84
CA ILE A 84 3.46 -2.34 -33.45
C ILE A 84 3.41 -3.10 -32.13
N ILE A 85 2.74 -2.54 -31.11
CA ILE A 85 2.59 -3.18 -29.79
C ILE A 85 1.71 -4.44 -29.87
N GLN A 86 0.60 -4.40 -30.60
CA GLN A 86 -0.27 -5.56 -30.77
C GLN A 86 0.45 -6.71 -31.48
N ASN A 87 1.30 -6.41 -32.46
CA ASN A 87 2.11 -7.40 -33.15
C ASN A 87 3.09 -8.11 -32.18
N GLN A 88 3.57 -7.41 -31.14
CA GLN A 88 4.41 -8.05 -30.10
C GLN A 88 3.64 -9.08 -29.27
N PHE A 89 2.31 -8.96 -29.14
CA PHE A 89 1.53 -9.90 -28.33
C PHE A 89 1.39 -11.29 -28.97
N GLY A 90 1.66 -11.40 -30.27
CA GLY A 90 1.71 -12.68 -31.00
C GLY A 90 2.97 -13.51 -30.72
N ARG A 91 4.00 -12.93 -30.07
CA ARG A 91 5.16 -13.68 -29.61
C ARG A 91 4.71 -14.70 -28.56
N ARG A 92 5.10 -15.97 -28.73
CA ARG A 92 4.67 -17.08 -27.88
C ARG A 92 4.96 -16.77 -26.39
N ASN A 93 3.99 -17.06 -25.53
CA ASN A 93 4.06 -16.98 -24.06
C ASN A 93 4.33 -15.60 -23.41
N ILE A 94 3.90 -14.49 -24.02
CA ILE A 94 3.96 -13.20 -23.31
C ILE A 94 2.94 -13.13 -22.16
N ASN A 95 3.42 -12.86 -20.95
CA ASN A 95 2.57 -12.80 -19.77
C ASN A 95 1.79 -11.47 -19.67
N ASN A 96 0.75 -11.44 -18.82
CA ASN A 96 -0.11 -10.27 -18.66
C ASN A 96 0.62 -9.03 -18.12
N TYR A 97 1.70 -9.22 -17.34
CA TYR A 97 2.51 -8.12 -16.85
C TYR A 97 3.23 -7.45 -18.02
N THR A 98 3.97 -8.21 -18.83
CA THR A 98 4.69 -7.71 -19.99
C THR A 98 3.74 -7.09 -21.03
N ARG A 99 2.55 -7.67 -21.26
CA ARG A 99 1.50 -7.05 -22.09
C ARG A 99 1.10 -5.67 -21.58
N SER A 100 0.91 -5.55 -20.27
CA SER A 100 0.55 -4.30 -19.62
C SER A 100 1.66 -3.26 -19.72
N ILE A 101 2.93 -3.65 -19.59
CA ILE A 101 4.09 -2.76 -19.76
C ILE A 101 4.18 -2.21 -21.17
N LEU A 102 4.03 -3.06 -22.19
CA LEU A 102 4.01 -2.63 -23.58
C LEU A 102 2.87 -1.65 -23.85
N ALA A 103 1.66 -1.97 -23.37
CA ALA A 103 0.53 -1.05 -23.51
C ALA A 103 0.78 0.30 -22.80
N LEU A 104 1.43 0.32 -21.63
CA LEU A 104 1.76 1.57 -20.93
C LEU A 104 2.64 2.52 -21.74
N GLN A 105 3.39 2.05 -22.74
CA GLN A 105 4.13 2.94 -23.66
C GLN A 105 3.19 3.83 -24.51
N LEU A 106 1.92 3.45 -24.67
CA LEU A 106 0.89 4.25 -25.36
C LEU A 106 0.14 5.19 -24.42
N GLU A 107 0.52 5.27 -23.13
CA GLU A 107 -0.23 6.05 -22.15
C GLU A 107 -0.33 7.53 -22.56
N ASP A 108 0.78 8.14 -22.99
CA ASP A 108 0.82 9.55 -23.38
C ASP A 108 -0.02 9.83 -24.62
N LEU A 109 -0.01 8.92 -25.60
CA LEU A 109 -0.86 8.99 -26.80
C LEU A 109 -2.35 9.06 -26.41
N PHE A 110 -2.81 8.15 -25.54
CA PHE A 110 -4.21 8.16 -25.09
C PHE A 110 -4.53 9.34 -24.17
N ARG A 111 -3.56 9.81 -23.38
CA ARG A 111 -3.70 11.00 -22.55
C ARG A 111 -3.88 12.25 -23.41
N GLU A 112 -3.14 12.39 -24.50
CA GLU A 112 -3.30 13.49 -25.45
C GLU A 112 -4.63 13.42 -26.21
N LYS A 113 -5.03 12.22 -26.67
CA LYS A 113 -6.37 12.01 -27.26
C LYS A 113 -7.47 12.40 -26.26
N ALA A 114 -7.35 12.02 -24.99
CA ALA A 114 -8.30 12.40 -23.94
C ALA A 114 -8.34 13.92 -23.70
N LYS A 115 -7.18 14.60 -23.68
CA LYS A 115 -7.10 16.06 -23.55
C LYS A 115 -7.75 16.78 -24.73
N LYS A 116 -7.51 16.33 -25.96
CA LYS A 116 -8.15 16.88 -27.17
C LYS A 116 -9.66 16.72 -27.10
N ASN A 117 -10.17 15.54 -26.73
CA ASN A 117 -11.61 15.32 -26.54
C ASN A 117 -12.21 16.20 -25.44
N HIS A 118 -11.47 16.44 -24.36
CA HIS A 118 -11.92 17.31 -23.27
C HIS A 118 -12.02 18.78 -23.72
N SER A 119 -11.03 19.25 -24.49
CA SER A 119 -11.03 20.60 -25.07
C SER A 119 -12.20 20.80 -26.04
N LEU A 120 -12.45 19.82 -26.93
CA LEU A 120 -13.58 19.84 -27.87
C LEU A 120 -14.95 19.81 -27.18
N ASN A 121 -15.04 19.27 -25.97
CA ASN A 121 -16.25 19.27 -25.14
C ASN A 121 -16.40 20.53 -24.24
N GLY A 122 -15.64 21.61 -24.51
CA GLY A 122 -15.78 22.89 -23.81
C GLY A 122 -14.97 23.04 -22.51
N GLY A 123 -14.15 22.05 -22.14
CA GLY A 123 -13.36 22.10 -20.90
C GLY A 123 -14.22 22.08 -19.62
N ASP A 124 -13.76 22.74 -18.55
CA ASP A 124 -14.51 22.86 -17.27
C ASP A 124 -15.70 23.83 -17.36
N LYS A 125 -15.78 24.63 -18.43
CA LYS A 125 -16.93 25.47 -18.72
C LYS A 125 -17.92 24.62 -19.52
N LYS A 126 -19.01 24.20 -18.88
CA LYS A 126 -20.15 23.55 -19.56
C LYS A 126 -20.66 24.46 -20.69
N SER A 127 -20.09 24.34 -21.87
CA SER A 127 -20.66 24.93 -23.07
C SER A 127 -21.84 24.05 -23.46
N PRO A 128 -23.03 24.60 -23.70
CA PRO A 128 -24.18 23.82 -24.08
C PRO A 128 -23.93 23.31 -25.51
N CYS A 129 -23.44 22.08 -25.65
CA CYS A 129 -23.39 21.42 -26.94
C CYS A 129 -24.84 21.35 -27.48
N GLN A 130 -25.03 21.65 -28.76
CA GLN A 130 -26.34 21.55 -29.39
C GLN A 130 -26.84 20.10 -29.28
N LYS A 131 -28.12 19.91 -28.97
CA LYS A 131 -28.74 18.59 -28.73
C LYS A 131 -28.67 17.62 -29.93
N SER A 132 -28.26 18.11 -31.10
CA SER A 132 -28.07 17.37 -32.34
C SER A 132 -26.67 16.77 -32.52
N ASP A 133 -25.68 17.17 -31.71
CA ASP A 133 -24.32 16.64 -31.83
C ASP A 133 -24.19 15.30 -31.09
N THR A 134 -23.63 14.28 -31.78
CA THR A 134 -23.25 13.02 -31.13
C THR A 134 -22.27 13.31 -29.98
N PRO A 135 -22.55 12.87 -28.74
CA PRO A 135 -21.72 13.20 -27.60
C PRO A 135 -20.30 12.62 -27.79
N ILE A 136 -19.28 13.49 -27.73
CA ILE A 136 -17.88 13.06 -27.82
C ILE A 136 -17.60 12.10 -26.66
N ARG A 137 -17.25 10.86 -26.99
CA ARG A 137 -16.99 9.80 -26.02
C ARG A 137 -15.82 10.19 -25.10
N LYS A 138 -16.04 10.16 -23.78
CA LYS A 138 -14.99 10.32 -22.79
C LYS A 138 -13.97 9.17 -22.93
N ILE A 139 -12.71 9.52 -23.14
CA ILE A 139 -11.61 8.57 -23.21
C ILE A 139 -11.06 8.36 -21.80
N ASN A 140 -11.09 7.12 -21.33
CA ASN A 140 -10.38 6.73 -20.12
C ASN A 140 -9.12 5.97 -20.54
N THR A 141 -7.95 6.57 -20.31
CA THR A 141 -6.64 6.03 -20.70
C THR A 141 -6.46 4.59 -20.25
N ASN A 142 -6.72 4.25 -18.99
CA ASN A 142 -6.56 2.89 -18.48
C ASN A 142 -7.49 1.88 -19.18
N LYS A 143 -8.69 2.30 -19.57
CA LYS A 143 -9.62 1.42 -20.31
C LYS A 143 -9.14 1.16 -21.73
N GLU A 144 -8.62 2.16 -22.43
CA GLU A 144 -8.09 1.95 -23.79
C GLU A 144 -6.81 1.09 -23.77
N LEU A 145 -5.91 1.33 -22.81
CA LEU A 145 -4.73 0.50 -22.60
C LEU A 145 -5.08 -0.96 -22.27
N ALA A 146 -6.10 -1.16 -21.42
CA ALA A 146 -6.56 -2.48 -21.02
C ALA A 146 -7.13 -3.28 -22.21
N LYS A 147 -7.86 -2.63 -23.11
CA LYS A 147 -8.34 -3.26 -24.36
C LYS A 147 -7.19 -3.71 -25.24
N ILE A 148 -6.16 -2.86 -25.41
CA ILE A 148 -4.98 -3.19 -26.22
C ILE A 148 -4.26 -4.40 -25.62
N ALA A 149 -3.94 -4.35 -24.33
CA ALA A 149 -3.25 -5.43 -23.63
C ALA A 149 -4.10 -6.70 -23.41
N ASN A 150 -5.41 -6.66 -23.73
CA ASN A 150 -6.37 -7.71 -23.42
C ASN A 150 -6.37 -8.12 -21.93
N VAL A 151 -6.40 -7.12 -21.03
CA VAL A 151 -6.43 -7.31 -19.57
C VAL A 151 -7.53 -6.45 -18.95
N SER A 152 -7.75 -6.59 -17.64
CA SER A 152 -8.68 -5.70 -16.93
C SER A 152 -8.06 -4.30 -16.73
N HIS A 153 -8.91 -3.27 -16.68
CA HIS A 153 -8.47 -1.91 -16.36
C HIS A 153 -7.79 -1.79 -14.98
N ASP A 154 -8.20 -2.63 -14.02
CA ASP A 154 -7.59 -2.71 -12.69
C ASP A 154 -6.17 -3.31 -12.77
N THR A 155 -5.94 -4.27 -13.68
CA THR A 155 -4.60 -4.81 -13.97
C THR A 155 -3.65 -3.69 -14.42
N ILE A 156 -4.07 -2.83 -15.37
CA ILE A 156 -3.25 -1.70 -15.82
C ILE A 156 -2.94 -0.74 -14.66
N ALA A 157 -3.92 -0.43 -13.82
CA ALA A 157 -3.73 0.45 -12.66
C ALA A 157 -2.73 -0.15 -11.65
N LYS A 158 -2.81 -1.45 -11.38
CA LYS A 158 -1.88 -2.17 -10.51
C LYS A 158 -0.47 -2.20 -11.08
N VAL A 159 -0.32 -2.57 -12.36
CA VAL A 159 0.98 -2.61 -13.05
C VAL A 159 1.64 -1.24 -13.05
N LYS A 160 0.87 -0.17 -13.32
CA LYS A 160 1.39 1.20 -13.25
C LYS A 160 1.95 1.56 -11.86
N LYS A 161 1.25 1.14 -10.79
CA LYS A 161 1.73 1.35 -9.42
C LYS A 161 3.00 0.55 -9.15
N ILE A 162 3.02 -0.72 -9.57
CA ILE A 162 4.18 -1.61 -9.45
C ILE A 162 5.39 -1.01 -10.16
N GLU A 163 5.23 -0.50 -11.38
CA GLU A 163 6.34 0.12 -12.12
C GLU A 163 6.90 1.37 -11.43
N LYS A 164 6.07 2.10 -10.69
CA LYS A 164 6.52 3.30 -9.99
C LYS A 164 7.23 2.99 -8.66
N GLU A 165 6.75 1.98 -7.93
CA GLU A 165 7.08 1.80 -6.51
C GLU A 165 7.83 0.50 -6.20
N ALA A 166 7.75 -0.51 -7.06
CA ALA A 166 8.35 -1.82 -6.78
C ALA A 166 9.87 -1.83 -7.00
N PRO A 167 10.63 -2.57 -6.16
CA PRO A 167 12.03 -2.88 -6.42
C PRO A 167 12.25 -3.59 -7.76
N LEU A 168 13.44 -3.46 -8.35
CA LEU A 168 13.79 -4.10 -9.63
C LEU A 168 13.60 -5.62 -9.57
N GLU A 169 13.99 -6.25 -8.46
CA GLU A 169 13.85 -7.69 -8.24
C GLU A 169 12.39 -8.18 -8.38
N VAL A 170 11.43 -7.44 -7.83
CA VAL A 170 9.99 -7.78 -7.93
C VAL A 170 9.50 -7.66 -9.37
N LYS A 171 10.00 -6.67 -10.11
CA LYS A 171 9.64 -6.48 -11.53
C LYS A 171 10.21 -7.60 -12.41
N GLU A 172 11.42 -8.08 -12.12
CA GLU A 172 12.03 -9.22 -12.83
C GLU A 172 11.25 -10.51 -12.58
N LYS A 173 10.89 -10.81 -11.32
CA LYS A 173 10.02 -11.94 -10.98
C LYS A 173 8.67 -11.89 -11.71
N LEU A 174 8.08 -10.70 -11.85
CA LEU A 174 6.85 -10.50 -12.63
C LEU A 174 7.04 -10.73 -14.13
N LYS A 175 8.17 -10.31 -14.70
CA LYS A 175 8.50 -10.56 -16.12
C LYS A 175 8.70 -12.06 -16.39
N ASN A 176 9.32 -12.79 -15.45
CA ASN A 176 9.51 -14.23 -15.55
C ASN A 176 8.23 -15.03 -15.24
N GLY A 177 7.21 -14.38 -14.67
CA GLY A 177 5.97 -15.04 -14.26
C GLY A 177 6.09 -15.85 -12.97
N GLU A 178 7.13 -15.62 -12.17
CA GLU A 178 7.37 -16.28 -10.89
C GLU A 178 6.38 -15.85 -9.81
N ILE A 179 5.92 -14.59 -9.87
CA ILE A 179 4.92 -14.03 -8.97
C ILE A 179 3.76 -13.41 -9.75
N SER A 180 2.59 -13.33 -9.10
CA SER A 180 1.41 -12.71 -9.73
C SER A 180 1.36 -11.19 -9.54
N ILE A 181 0.71 -10.47 -10.46
CA ILE A 181 0.49 -9.01 -10.36
C ILE A 181 -0.23 -8.64 -9.05
N ASN A 182 -1.18 -9.47 -8.62
CA ASN A 182 -1.95 -9.23 -7.39
C ASN A 182 -1.09 -9.41 -6.14
N GLU A 183 -0.17 -10.35 -6.15
CA GLU A 183 0.75 -10.62 -5.05
C GLU A 183 1.74 -9.47 -4.88
N ALA A 184 2.44 -9.08 -5.96
CA ALA A 184 3.33 -7.92 -5.96
C ALA A 184 2.61 -6.64 -5.51
N TYR A 185 1.36 -6.43 -5.96
CA TYR A 185 0.57 -5.27 -5.54
C TYR A 185 0.21 -5.28 -4.05
N LYS A 186 -0.08 -6.46 -3.47
CA LYS A 186 -0.35 -6.59 -2.03
C LYS A 186 0.89 -6.27 -1.20
N GLU A 187 2.05 -6.74 -1.63
CA GLU A 187 3.32 -6.47 -0.98
C GLU A 187 3.62 -4.96 -0.90
N ILE A 188 3.50 -4.25 -2.03
CA ILE A 188 3.65 -2.78 -2.08
C ILE A 188 2.67 -2.08 -1.15
N LYS A 189 1.40 -2.50 -1.13
CA LYS A 189 0.40 -1.92 -0.22
C LYS A 189 0.74 -2.16 1.26
N SER A 190 1.31 -3.32 1.59
CA SER A 190 1.73 -3.63 2.96
C SER A 190 2.87 -2.70 3.40
N ILE A 191 3.89 -2.55 2.55
CA ILE A 191 5.03 -1.66 2.79
C ILE A 191 4.55 -0.21 2.95
N GLU A 192 3.65 0.27 2.08
CA GLU A 192 3.09 1.62 2.17
C GLU A 192 2.33 1.84 3.50
N LYS A 193 1.58 0.83 3.96
CA LYS A 193 0.86 0.89 5.24
C LYS A 193 1.83 0.98 6.42
N ILE A 194 2.90 0.19 6.41
CA ILE A 194 3.94 0.21 7.46
C ILE A 194 4.61 1.59 7.50
N LYS A 195 5.04 2.11 6.34
CA LYS A 195 5.67 3.43 6.24
C LYS A 195 4.77 4.55 6.75
N LYS A 196 3.47 4.52 6.42
CA LYS A 196 2.49 5.49 6.95
C LYS A 196 2.34 5.41 8.47
N LEU A 197 2.33 4.20 9.03
CA LEU A 197 2.24 4.00 10.48
C LEU A 197 3.49 4.53 11.19
N GLU A 198 4.68 4.26 10.66
CA GLU A 198 5.94 4.77 11.20
C GLU A 198 6.00 6.30 11.17
N GLN A 199 5.63 6.91 10.04
CA GLN A 199 5.55 8.37 9.91
C GLN A 199 4.55 8.98 10.89
N ALA A 200 3.38 8.36 11.08
CA ALA A 200 2.39 8.81 12.06
C ALA A 200 2.93 8.72 13.50
N LYS A 201 3.58 7.60 13.86
CA LYS A 201 4.22 7.43 15.18
C LYS A 201 5.28 8.49 15.44
N GLN A 202 6.13 8.76 14.44
CA GLN A 202 7.21 9.73 14.56
C GLN A 202 6.67 11.16 14.72
N LYS A 203 5.60 11.50 13.98
CA LYS A 203 4.92 12.79 14.12
C LYS A 203 4.31 12.97 15.51
N ILE A 204 3.67 11.93 16.05
CA ILE A 204 3.13 11.94 17.43
C ILE A 204 4.27 12.15 18.43
N LEU A 205 5.36 11.38 18.31
CA LEU A 205 6.52 11.50 19.20
C LEU A 205 7.10 12.91 19.22
N GLU A 206 7.24 13.53 18.04
CA GLU A 206 7.77 14.89 17.91
C GLU A 206 6.82 15.93 18.52
N GLN A 207 5.50 15.78 18.30
CA GLN A 207 4.48 16.62 18.94
C GLN A 207 4.50 16.48 20.47
N THR A 208 4.59 15.26 21.00
CA THR A 208 4.69 15.01 22.44
C THR A 208 5.95 15.63 23.03
N ARG A 209 7.10 15.51 22.35
CA ARG A 209 8.37 16.12 22.80
C ARG A 209 8.31 17.65 22.88
N GLN A 210 7.56 18.30 21.99
CA GLN A 210 7.39 19.76 22.00
C GLN A 210 6.45 20.25 23.10
N GLN A 211 5.51 19.41 23.55
CA GLN A 211 4.51 19.75 24.57
C GLN A 211 5.01 19.57 26.01
N ILE A 212 5.93 18.64 26.28
CA ILE A 212 6.45 18.41 27.63
C ILE A 212 7.54 19.45 27.93
N LYS A 213 7.22 20.50 28.69
CA LYS A 213 8.18 21.57 28.99
C LYS A 213 8.93 21.48 30.32
N ASP A 214 8.35 21.06 31.46
CA ASP A 214 9.14 21.14 32.72
C ASP A 214 8.96 20.00 33.75
N ASP A 215 8.01 19.08 33.60
CA ASP A 215 7.91 17.87 34.47
C ASP A 215 8.12 16.61 33.63
N LYS A 216 9.37 16.14 33.57
CA LYS A 216 9.68 14.86 32.93
C LYS A 216 9.29 13.72 33.88
N PRO A 217 8.46 12.76 33.46
CA PRO A 217 8.18 11.59 34.28
C PRO A 217 9.48 10.82 34.53
N ILE A 218 9.69 10.38 35.76
CA ILE A 218 10.74 9.43 36.10
C ILE A 218 10.24 8.05 35.67
N VAL A 219 10.92 7.43 34.71
CA VAL A 219 10.59 6.11 34.19
C VAL A 219 11.64 5.11 34.65
N SER A 220 11.19 4.05 35.33
CA SER A 220 12.03 2.95 35.81
C SER A 220 11.37 1.61 35.49
N LEU A 221 12.18 0.59 35.19
CA LEU A 221 11.74 -0.79 35.04
C LEU A 221 12.24 -1.59 36.25
N GLU A 222 11.35 -1.89 37.20
CA GLU A 222 11.66 -2.64 38.43
C GLU A 222 10.46 -3.52 38.83
N SER A 223 10.68 -4.48 39.75
CA SER A 223 9.57 -5.20 40.39
C SER A 223 8.74 -4.23 41.22
N TYR A 224 7.41 -4.36 41.15
CA TYR A 224 6.49 -3.54 41.93
C TYR A 224 6.75 -3.70 43.44
N GLU A 225 7.15 -4.89 43.88
CA GLU A 225 7.43 -5.21 45.29
C GLU A 225 8.55 -4.32 45.83
N THR A 226 9.70 -4.33 45.16
CA THR A 226 10.86 -3.54 45.59
C THR A 226 10.70 -2.06 45.31
N TRP A 227 9.94 -1.71 44.28
CA TRP A 227 9.74 -0.32 43.88
C TRP A 227 8.79 0.42 44.81
N LEU A 228 7.64 -0.19 45.16
CA LEU A 228 6.63 0.43 46.04
C LEU A 228 7.21 0.77 47.41
N ASP A 229 8.02 -0.11 47.99
CA ASP A 229 8.63 0.09 49.30
C ASP A 229 9.44 1.38 49.40
N LYS A 230 10.14 1.75 48.31
CA LYS A 230 10.96 2.97 48.22
C LYS A 230 10.16 4.24 48.04
N GLN A 231 8.88 4.15 47.64
CA GLN A 231 8.08 5.34 47.34
C GLN A 231 7.57 6.03 48.61
N PRO A 232 7.54 7.38 48.62
CA PRO A 232 6.87 8.13 49.67
C PRO A 232 5.35 7.98 49.57
N GLN A 233 4.63 8.52 50.55
CA GLN A 233 3.17 8.64 50.45
C GLN A 233 2.79 9.50 49.24
N CYS A 234 1.94 8.96 48.36
CA CYS A 234 1.62 9.51 47.06
C CYS A 234 0.12 9.46 46.75
N ASP A 235 -0.23 10.05 45.61
CA ASP A 235 -1.47 9.73 44.90
C ASP A 235 -1.11 8.66 43.85
N LEU A 236 -2.01 7.71 43.62
CA LEU A 236 -1.66 6.47 42.94
C LEU A 236 -2.50 6.24 41.68
N LEU A 237 -1.86 5.95 40.56
CA LEU A 237 -2.50 5.49 39.34
C LEU A 237 -1.85 4.17 38.93
N ILE A 238 -2.65 3.11 38.83
CA ILE A 238 -2.18 1.79 38.41
C ILE A 238 -2.97 1.37 37.18
N THR A 239 -2.23 1.07 36.11
CA THR A 239 -2.76 0.61 34.83
C THR A 239 -2.19 -0.76 34.50
N ASP A 240 -3.04 -1.65 33.97
CA ASP A 240 -2.66 -2.99 33.50
C ASP A 240 -1.87 -3.83 34.54
N PRO A 241 -2.38 -4.03 35.77
CA PRO A 241 -1.83 -5.07 36.64
C PRO A 241 -2.04 -6.45 35.98
N PRO A 242 -1.23 -7.47 36.36
CA PRO A 242 -1.43 -8.84 35.92
C PRO A 242 -2.90 -9.27 36.00
N TYR A 243 -3.43 -9.72 34.86
CA TYR A 243 -4.82 -10.14 34.72
C TYR A 243 -5.00 -11.57 35.21
N SER A 244 -6.26 -12.00 35.34
CA SER A 244 -6.59 -13.41 35.65
C SER A 244 -6.06 -14.43 34.63
N THR A 245 -5.58 -13.99 33.46
CA THR A 245 -4.89 -14.82 32.46
C THR A 245 -3.38 -14.95 32.69
N ASP A 246 -2.81 -14.04 33.49
CA ASP A 246 -1.36 -13.89 33.65
C ASP A 246 -0.87 -14.50 34.97
N VAL A 247 -1.79 -14.78 35.90
CA VAL A 247 -1.51 -15.36 37.22
C VAL A 247 -2.40 -16.56 37.49
N ASP A 248 -1.84 -17.59 38.13
CA ASP A 248 -2.57 -18.83 38.44
C ASP A 248 -3.69 -18.61 39.47
N ASP A 249 -3.47 -17.74 40.45
CA ASP A 249 -4.43 -17.39 41.49
C ASP A 249 -4.58 -15.87 41.64
N ILE A 250 -5.58 -15.33 40.94
CA ILE A 250 -5.90 -13.90 40.96
C ILE A 250 -6.38 -13.41 42.34
N VAL A 251 -6.94 -14.28 43.18
CA VAL A 251 -7.42 -13.92 44.52
C VAL A 251 -6.23 -13.74 45.45
N SER A 252 -5.31 -14.71 45.46
CA SER A 252 -4.07 -14.60 46.22
C SER A 252 -3.28 -13.37 45.77
N PHE A 253 -3.10 -13.20 44.45
CA PHE A 253 -2.42 -12.05 43.88
C PHE A 253 -3.03 -10.72 44.36
N ALA A 254 -4.34 -10.50 44.15
CA ALA A 254 -5.00 -9.27 44.55
C ALA A 254 -4.89 -8.96 46.05
N ASN A 255 -4.98 -9.99 46.91
CA ASN A 255 -4.82 -9.81 48.36
C ASN A 255 -3.39 -9.46 48.76
N ASP A 256 -2.39 -9.90 47.99
CA ASP A 256 -1.00 -9.72 48.37
C ASP A 256 -0.46 -8.34 47.94
N TRP A 257 -0.78 -7.88 46.73
CA TRP A 257 -0.20 -6.64 46.19
C TRP A 257 -1.04 -5.39 46.46
N LEU A 258 -2.38 -5.47 46.34
CA LEU A 258 -3.23 -4.28 46.36
C LEU A 258 -3.16 -3.54 47.71
N PRO A 259 -3.21 -4.22 48.88
CA PRO A 259 -3.07 -3.54 50.16
C PRO A 259 -1.70 -2.86 50.32
N LYS A 260 -0.62 -3.48 49.82
CA LYS A 260 0.74 -2.90 49.85
C LYS A 260 0.78 -1.61 49.05
N ALA A 261 0.17 -1.58 47.86
CA ALA A 261 0.08 -0.39 47.03
C ALA A 261 -0.80 0.70 47.67
N LEU A 262 -1.98 0.33 48.21
CA LEU A 262 -2.89 1.28 48.87
C LEU A 262 -2.32 1.87 50.16
N ASN A 263 -1.43 1.17 50.86
CA ASN A 263 -0.70 1.71 52.01
C ASN A 263 0.22 2.89 51.67
N LYS A 264 0.58 3.07 50.39
CA LYS A 264 1.36 4.22 49.92
C LYS A 264 0.49 5.42 49.58
N VAL A 265 -0.83 5.30 49.66
CA VAL A 265 -1.75 6.40 49.38
C VAL A 265 -1.89 7.27 50.62
N LYS A 266 -1.68 8.59 50.46
CA LYS A 266 -1.86 9.57 51.54
C LYS A 266 -3.29 9.49 52.11
N ASP A 267 -3.46 9.82 53.39
CA ASP A 267 -4.81 9.99 53.98
C ASP A 267 -5.65 11.05 53.28
N THR A 268 -5.01 12.06 52.67
CA THR A 268 -5.65 13.10 51.86
C THR A 268 -5.68 12.78 50.37
N GLY A 269 -5.11 11.64 49.98
CA GLY A 269 -4.85 11.26 48.60
C GLY A 269 -5.92 10.37 47.99
N ARG A 270 -5.66 9.97 46.74
CA ARG A 270 -6.56 9.17 45.91
C ARG A 270 -5.80 8.07 45.17
N ALA A 271 -6.49 6.97 44.89
CA ALA A 271 -5.95 5.94 44.01
C ALA A 271 -6.95 5.53 42.92
N TYR A 272 -6.43 5.27 41.73
CA TYR A 272 -7.17 4.76 40.58
C TYR A 272 -6.50 3.46 40.12
N VAL A 273 -7.19 2.34 40.29
CA VAL A 273 -6.65 1.02 39.95
C VAL A 273 -7.48 0.41 38.84
N PHE A 274 -6.90 0.32 37.64
CA PHE A 274 -7.54 -0.29 36.48
C PHE A 274 -7.37 -1.80 36.53
N ILE A 275 -8.46 -2.54 36.42
CA ILE A 275 -8.49 -4.00 36.42
C ILE A 275 -9.34 -4.53 35.26
N GLY A 276 -9.20 -5.83 34.98
CA GLY A 276 -10.02 -6.53 34.01
C GLY A 276 -11.51 -6.49 34.34
N ALA A 277 -12.33 -6.61 33.29
CA ALA A 277 -13.79 -6.65 33.40
C ALA A 277 -14.35 -8.04 33.73
N TYR A 278 -13.50 -9.04 33.93
CA TYR A 278 -13.92 -10.42 34.12
C TYR A 278 -14.55 -10.63 35.51
N PRO A 279 -15.66 -11.38 35.62
CA PRO A 279 -16.36 -11.57 36.91
C PRO A 279 -15.47 -12.13 38.03
N LYS A 280 -14.56 -13.05 37.71
CA LYS A 280 -13.62 -13.62 38.68
C LYS A 280 -12.62 -12.59 39.21
N GLU A 281 -12.09 -11.77 38.30
CA GLU A 281 -11.14 -10.72 38.62
C GLU A 281 -11.79 -9.61 39.44
N LEU A 282 -12.97 -9.13 39.01
CA LEU A 282 -13.75 -8.16 39.77
C LEU A 282 -14.06 -8.67 41.18
N LYS A 283 -14.49 -9.93 41.31
CA LYS A 283 -14.73 -10.55 42.63
C LYS A 283 -13.46 -10.61 43.47
N ALA A 284 -12.31 -10.94 42.89
CA ALA A 284 -11.04 -11.00 43.62
C ALA A 284 -10.70 -9.63 44.23
N TYR A 285 -10.69 -8.59 43.41
CA TYR A 285 -10.33 -7.24 43.85
C TYR A 285 -11.34 -6.61 44.83
N LEU A 286 -12.64 -6.84 44.67
CA LEU A 286 -13.66 -6.31 45.58
C LEU A 286 -13.68 -6.96 46.97
N ASN A 287 -13.06 -8.13 47.13
CA ASN A 287 -12.99 -8.83 48.42
C ASN A 287 -11.65 -8.59 49.16
N VAL A 288 -10.76 -7.78 48.61
CA VAL A 288 -9.49 -7.46 49.25
C VAL A 288 -9.73 -6.68 50.55
N VAL A 289 -9.05 -7.08 51.62
CA VAL A 289 -9.07 -6.33 52.89
C VAL A 289 -8.27 -5.05 52.72
N LEU A 290 -8.94 -3.90 52.84
CA LEU A 290 -8.34 -2.59 52.61
C LEU A 290 -7.61 -2.06 53.85
N PRO A 291 -6.56 -1.24 53.67
CA PRO A 291 -5.98 -0.43 54.75
C PRO A 291 -7.02 0.47 55.42
N LYS A 292 -6.89 0.72 56.73
CA LYS A 292 -7.89 1.45 57.53
C LYS A 292 -8.11 2.91 57.10
N HIS A 293 -7.10 3.53 56.48
CA HIS A 293 -7.13 4.93 56.06
C HIS A 293 -7.64 5.14 54.63
N ILE A 294 -8.04 4.07 53.94
CA ILE A 294 -8.51 4.07 52.56
C ILE A 294 -9.86 3.39 52.44
N VAL A 295 -10.75 3.96 51.63
CA VAL A 295 -12.05 3.37 51.27
C VAL A 295 -12.18 3.24 49.76
N LEU A 296 -12.84 2.18 49.30
CA LEU A 296 -13.32 2.09 47.92
C LEU A 296 -14.57 2.95 47.79
N GLU A 297 -14.45 4.06 47.07
CA GLU A 297 -15.53 5.05 46.95
C GLU A 297 -16.44 4.74 45.75
N GLN A 298 -15.84 4.44 44.59
CA GLN A 298 -16.59 4.22 43.36
C GLN A 298 -15.90 3.20 42.44
N ILE A 299 -16.69 2.52 41.61
CA ILE A 299 -16.18 1.76 40.46
C ILE A 299 -16.53 2.55 39.19
N LEU A 300 -15.49 3.04 38.51
CA LEU A 300 -15.60 3.76 37.25
C LEU A 300 -15.47 2.79 36.07
N ILE A 301 -16.13 3.09 34.95
CA ILE A 301 -16.06 2.27 33.73
C ILE A 301 -15.28 3.01 32.65
N TRP A 302 -14.17 2.43 32.22
CA TRP A 302 -13.38 2.95 31.11
C TRP A 302 -13.70 2.16 29.83
N THR A 303 -14.45 2.76 28.91
CA THR A 303 -14.80 2.12 27.63
C THR A 303 -13.79 2.43 26.54
N TYR A 304 -13.38 1.43 25.76
CA TYR A 304 -12.47 1.60 24.64
C TYR A 304 -12.86 0.73 23.44
N LYS A 305 -12.44 1.13 22.24
CA LYS A 305 -12.69 0.33 21.02
C LYS A 305 -11.69 -0.82 20.99
N ASN A 306 -12.17 -2.05 20.82
CA ASN A 306 -11.28 -3.18 20.62
C ASN A 306 -10.60 -3.05 19.24
N THR A 307 -9.31 -2.73 19.21
CA THR A 307 -8.54 -2.51 17.97
C THR A 307 -7.75 -3.74 17.52
N LEU A 308 -7.80 -4.84 18.30
CA LEU A 308 -7.06 -6.07 18.05
C LEU A 308 -8.02 -7.17 17.57
N GLY A 309 -7.83 -7.65 16.34
CA GLY A 309 -8.50 -8.83 15.79
C GLY A 309 -9.68 -8.57 14.84
N ASN A 310 -10.26 -9.66 14.33
CA ASN A 310 -11.41 -9.61 13.45
C ASN A 310 -12.63 -9.08 14.19
N ASN A 311 -13.29 -8.04 13.64
CA ASN A 311 -14.47 -7.45 14.23
C ASN A 311 -15.63 -8.46 14.25
N PRO A 312 -16.04 -8.93 15.43
CA PRO A 312 -17.19 -9.81 15.53
C PRO A 312 -18.47 -9.05 15.15
N LYS A 313 -19.39 -9.73 14.46
CA LYS A 313 -20.67 -9.15 14.04
C LYS A 313 -21.79 -9.34 15.07
N ASP A 314 -21.54 -10.16 16.09
CA ASP A 314 -22.51 -10.68 17.05
C ASP A 314 -22.36 -10.10 18.46
N ARG A 315 -21.42 -9.18 18.69
CA ARG A 315 -21.17 -8.57 20.01
C ARG A 315 -20.79 -7.10 19.90
N TYR A 316 -20.93 -6.38 21.02
CA TYR A 316 -20.54 -4.97 21.10
C TYR A 316 -19.05 -4.78 20.79
N LYS A 317 -18.75 -3.69 20.08
CA LYS A 317 -17.39 -3.34 19.63
C LYS A 317 -16.59 -2.57 20.69
N LEU A 318 -17.29 -2.05 21.69
CA LEU A 318 -16.68 -1.42 22.84
C LEU A 318 -16.40 -2.50 23.88
N ASN A 319 -15.15 -2.54 24.32
CA ASN A 319 -14.75 -3.26 25.52
C ASN A 319 -14.66 -2.26 26.68
N TYR A 320 -14.53 -2.76 27.90
CA TYR A 320 -14.34 -1.93 29.07
C TYR A 320 -13.35 -2.52 30.07
N GLN A 321 -12.74 -1.64 30.85
CA GLN A 321 -12.02 -1.96 32.08
C GLN A 321 -12.75 -1.31 33.25
N ASN A 322 -12.65 -1.92 34.43
CA ASN A 322 -13.12 -1.28 35.65
C ASN A 322 -11.96 -0.49 36.25
N CYS A 323 -12.22 0.74 36.69
CA CYS A 323 -11.29 1.53 37.48
C CYS A 323 -11.84 1.65 38.90
N LEU A 324 -11.17 1.01 39.85
CA LEU A 324 -11.50 1.10 41.25
C LEU A 324 -10.97 2.42 41.79
N TYR A 325 -11.87 3.32 42.17
CA TYR A 325 -11.55 4.61 42.74
C TYR A 325 -11.53 4.51 44.26
N PHE A 326 -10.34 4.65 44.83
CA PHE A 326 -10.12 4.67 46.26
C PHE A 326 -9.85 6.10 46.74
N LYS A 327 -10.37 6.40 47.93
CA LYS A 327 -10.28 7.71 48.57
C LYS A 327 -9.68 7.55 49.97
N GLY A 328 -8.69 8.39 50.30
CA GLY A 328 -8.19 8.51 51.66
C GLY A 328 -9.25 9.12 52.58
N VAL A 329 -9.29 8.70 53.85
CA VAL A 329 -10.31 9.15 54.82
C VAL A 329 -10.35 10.66 55.04
N ASN A 330 -9.23 11.36 54.81
CA ASN A 330 -9.10 12.81 54.94
C ASN A 330 -9.01 13.51 53.56
N ALA A 331 -9.30 12.81 52.47
CA ALA A 331 -9.27 13.41 51.15
C ALA A 331 -10.41 14.42 51.01
N GLY A 332 -10.06 15.65 50.61
CA GLY A 332 -11.03 16.70 50.33
C GLY A 332 -11.96 16.37 49.17
N ASP A 333 -12.81 17.33 48.81
CA ASP A 333 -13.68 17.17 47.65
C ASP A 333 -12.87 17.03 46.37
N LEU A 334 -13.44 16.33 45.38
CA LEU A 334 -12.86 16.33 44.04
C LEU A 334 -12.90 17.76 43.52
N ASP A 335 -11.76 18.24 43.01
CA ASP A 335 -11.70 19.46 42.23
C ASP A 335 -12.31 19.19 40.84
N CYS A 336 -13.62 18.96 40.84
CA CYS A 336 -14.44 18.90 39.65
C CYS A 336 -15.00 20.30 39.47
N PRO A 337 -14.43 21.16 38.59
CA PRO A 337 -15.07 22.40 38.21
C PRO A 337 -16.46 22.03 37.68
N VAL A 338 -17.45 22.36 38.49
CA VAL A 338 -18.89 22.12 38.39
C VAL A 338 -19.30 21.68 36.98
N ILE A 339 -19.79 20.44 36.87
CA ILE A 339 -20.67 20.04 35.77
C ILE A 339 -21.96 20.86 35.95
N ASN A 340 -21.98 22.07 35.40
CA ASN A 340 -23.21 22.83 35.17
C ASN A 340 -23.89 22.30 33.92
#